data_AF-A0A7Y3HHQ8-F1
#
_entry.id   AF-A0A7Y3HHQ8-F1
#
_cell.length_a   1.000
_cell.length_b   1.000
_cell.length_c   1.000
_cell.angle_alpha   90.00
_cell.angle_beta   90.00
_cell.angle_gamma   90.00
#
_symmetry.space_group_name_H-M   'P 1'
#
loop_
_entity.id
_entity.type
_entity.pdbx_description
1 polymer ?
#
loop_
_entity_poly.entity_id
_entity_poly.type
_entity_poly.pdbx_seq_one_letter_code
_entity_poly.pdbx_strand_id
1 'polypeptide(L)'
;MGVKEWLFQRTSNLLFVVFGLCLLVALLRGASIASLDEWLAGGSSRIFLIVVWVFACFNSVLAGWQIAGDYAPKVGLSVNLVSGIIALVSLAFLVLGLQIIL
;
A
#
# COMPACT_ATOMS: atom_id res chain seq x y z
N MET A 1 9.65 -7.40 16.49
CA MET A 1 9.63 -6.25 15.55
C MET A 1 10.93 -5.48 15.73
N GLY A 2 11.70 -5.28 14.67
CA GLY A 2 12.95 -4.52 14.72
C GLY A 2 12.75 -3.04 14.43
N VAL A 3 13.80 -2.25 14.69
CA VAL A 3 13.82 -0.80 14.46
C VAL A 3 13.66 -0.45 12.98
N LYS A 4 14.18 -1.30 12.07
CA LYS A 4 14.12 -1.09 10.62
C LYS A 4 12.70 -1.21 10.10
N GLU A 5 11.99 -2.26 10.54
CA GLU A 5 10.59 -2.51 10.23
C GLU A 5 9.72 -1.36 10.75
N TRP A 6 9.96 -0.93 12.00
CA TRP A 6 9.26 0.21 12.58
C TRP A 6 9.44 1.48 11.76
N LEU A 7 10.68 1.82 11.38
CA LEU A 7 10.97 3.01 10.60
C LEU A 7 10.29 2.96 9.23
N PHE A 8 10.36 1.81 8.56
CA PHE A 8 9.69 1.60 7.28
C PHE A 8 8.18 1.86 7.37
N GLN A 9 7.51 1.36 8.40
CA GLN A 9 6.07 1.60 8.61
C GLN A 9 5.76 3.08 8.84
N ARG A 10 6.61 3.81 9.59
CA ARG A 10 6.41 5.25 9.84
C ARG A 10 6.57 6.07 8.57
N THR A 11 7.59 5.77 7.77
CA THR A 11 7.78 6.40 6.45
C THR A 11 6.63 6.09 5.50
N SER A 12 6.18 4.83 5.46
CA SER A 12 5.04 4.42 4.64
C SER A 12 3.77 5.16 5.05
N ASN A 13 3.50 5.26 6.35
CA ASN A 13 2.33 5.98 6.87
C ASN A 13 2.34 7.46 6.49
N LEU A 14 3.51 8.12 6.52
CA LEU A 14 3.63 9.49 6.07
C LEU A 14 3.23 9.63 4.59
N LEU A 15 3.71 8.74 3.72
CA LEU A 15 3.32 8.72 2.31
C LEU A 15 1.81 8.53 2.13
N PHE A 16 1.19 7.63 2.90
CA PHE A 16 -0.25 7.37 2.81
C PHE A 16 -1.09 8.56 3.28
N VAL A 17 -0.64 9.27 4.31
CA VAL A 17 -1.30 10.50 4.78
C VAL A 17 -1.22 11.58 3.71
N VAL A 18 -0.04 11.80 3.12
CA VAL A 18 0.13 12.79 2.03
C VAL A 18 -0.77 12.44 0.85
N PHE A 19 -0.74 11.18 0.40
CA PHE A 19 -1.62 10.72 -0.68
C PHE A 19 -3.11 10.89 -0.34
N GLY A 20 -3.52 10.50 0.87
CA GLY A 20 -4.91 10.63 1.32
C GLY A 20 -5.39 12.09 1.37
N LEU A 21 -4.53 13.02 1.78
CA LEU A 21 -4.84 14.46 1.74
C LEU A 21 -4.96 14.98 0.31
N CYS A 22 -4.05 14.58 -0.59
CA CYS A 22 -4.12 14.95 -2.00
C CYS A 22 -5.41 14.43 -2.65
N LEU A 23 -5.77 13.17 -2.39
CA LEU A 23 -7.00 12.56 -2.88
C LEU A 23 -8.24 13.27 -2.31
N LEU A 24 -8.25 13.57 -1.01
CA LEU A 24 -9.35 14.30 -0.37
C LEU A 24 -9.55 15.68 -1.00
N VAL A 25 -8.46 16.44 -1.21
CA VAL A 25 -8.53 17.75 -1.87
C VAL A 25 -9.04 17.63 -3.31
N ALA A 26 -8.60 16.62 -4.06
CA ALA A 26 -9.09 16.38 -5.41
C ALA A 26 -10.59 16.09 -5.43
N LEU A 27 -11.08 15.21 -4.54
CA LEU A 27 -12.49 14.89 -4.40
C LEU A 27 -13.33 16.11 -4.02
N LEU A 28 -12.87 16.91 -3.05
CA LEU A 28 -13.55 18.15 -2.65
C LEU A 28 -13.59 19.21 -3.76
N ARG A 29 -12.68 19.15 -4.73
CA ARG A 29 -12.65 20.01 -5.92
C ARG A 29 -13.45 19.44 -7.10
N GLY A 30 -14.14 18.32 -6.93
CA GLY A 30 -14.95 17.70 -7.97
C GLY A 30 -14.15 16.86 -8.96
N ALA A 31 -13.16 16.10 -8.47
CA ALA A 31 -12.42 15.14 -9.29
C ALA A 31 -13.37 14.25 -10.11
N SER A 32 -13.03 14.09 -11.39
CA SER A 32 -13.72 13.26 -12.38
C SER A 32 -12.77 12.22 -12.95
N ILE A 33 -13.29 11.31 -13.77
CA ILE A 33 -12.44 10.34 -14.50
C ILE A 33 -11.40 11.07 -15.36
N ALA A 34 -11.75 12.19 -16.01
CA ALA A 34 -10.81 12.96 -16.81
C ALA A 34 -9.64 13.53 -15.97
N SER A 35 -9.92 14.00 -14.75
CA SER A 35 -8.85 14.47 -13.85
C SER A 35 -7.95 13.34 -13.35
N LEU A 36 -8.46 12.11 -13.28
CA LEU A 36 -7.66 10.93 -12.98
C LEU A 36 -6.73 10.60 -14.15
N ASP A 37 -7.23 10.66 -15.40
CA ASP A 37 -6.42 10.46 -16.59
C ASP A 37 -5.28 11.48 -16.68
N GLU A 38 -5.54 12.75 -16.34
CA GLU A 38 -4.50 13.79 -16.26
C GLU A 38 -3.43 13.48 -15.20
N TRP A 39 -3.85 13.00 -14.02
CA TRP A 39 -2.92 12.56 -12.97
C TRP A 39 -2.07 11.37 -13.41
N LEU A 40 -2.66 10.41 -14.13
CA LEU A 40 -1.96 9.24 -14.65
C LEU A 40 -1.03 9.62 -15.81
N ALA A 41 -1.37 10.65 -16.60
CA ALA A 41 -0.54 11.15 -17.68
C ALA A 41 0.69 11.95 -17.20
N GLY A 42 0.60 12.60 -16.03
CA GLY A 42 1.70 13.36 -15.46
C GLY A 42 2.87 12.47 -14.99
N GLY A 43 4.08 12.69 -15.51
CA GLY A 43 5.25 11.89 -15.13
C GLY A 43 5.57 11.92 -13.64
N SER A 44 5.52 13.10 -13.01
CA SER A 44 5.80 13.25 -11.57
C SER A 44 4.70 12.67 -10.68
N SER A 45 3.42 12.83 -11.06
CA SER A 45 2.29 12.24 -10.34
C SER A 45 2.31 10.71 -10.46
N ARG A 46 2.62 10.17 -11.64
CA ARG A 46 2.79 8.73 -11.85
C ARG A 46 3.89 8.14 -10.97
N ILE A 47 5.07 8.77 -10.93
CA ILE A 47 6.17 8.35 -10.04
C ILE A 47 5.72 8.36 -8.57
N PHE A 48 5.06 9.43 -8.14
CA PHE A 48 4.52 9.52 -6.79
C PHE A 48 3.54 8.38 -6.47
N LEU A 49 2.59 8.10 -7.38
CA LEU A 49 1.62 7.01 -7.24
C LEU A 49 2.32 5.64 -7.17
N ILE A 50 3.33 5.38 -8.00
CA ILE A 50 4.13 4.14 -7.96
C ILE A 50 4.81 3.99 -6.60
N VAL A 51 5.45 5.05 -6.10
CA VAL A 51 6.14 5.01 -4.79
C VAL A 51 5.15 4.72 -3.67
N VAL A 52 4.03 5.44 -3.62
CA VAL A 52 2.97 5.21 -2.62
C VAL A 52 2.46 3.78 -2.70
N TRP A 53 2.22 3.27 -3.91
CA TRP A 53 1.69 1.93 -4.16
C TRP A 53 2.64 0.84 -3.70
N VAL A 54 3.91 0.93 -4.08
CA VAL A 54 4.95 -0.04 -3.70
C VAL A 54 5.12 -0.07 -2.18
N PHE A 55 5.14 1.10 -1.53
CA PHE A 55 5.21 1.19 -0.08
C PHE A 55 3.96 0.59 0.59
N ALA A 56 2.76 0.78 0.01
CA ALA A 56 1.53 0.15 0.50
C ALA A 56 1.61 -1.38 0.46
N CYS A 57 2.07 -1.96 -0.65
CA CYS A 57 2.24 -3.39 -0.81
C CYS A 57 3.22 -3.97 0.23
N PHE A 58 4.42 -3.40 0.36
CA PHE A 58 5.40 -3.88 1.33
C PHE A 58 4.95 -3.67 2.79
N ASN A 59 4.31 -2.53 3.08
CA ASN A 59 3.77 -2.27 4.42
C ASN A 59 2.64 -3.24 4.78
N SER A 60 1.80 -3.62 3.82
CA SER A 60 0.77 -4.66 3.98
C SER A 60 1.39 -6.02 4.34
N VAL A 61 2.45 -6.45 3.65
CA VAL A 61 3.15 -7.70 3.97
C VAL A 61 3.73 -7.67 5.37
N LEU A 62 4.43 -6.59 5.72
CA LEU A 62 5.06 -6.45 7.03
C LEU A 62 4.04 -6.42 8.17
N ALA A 63 2.98 -5.60 8.04
CA ALA A 63 1.92 -5.52 9.03
C ALA A 63 1.16 -6.87 9.14
N GLY A 64 0.91 -7.52 8.02
CA GLY A 64 0.25 -8.81 7.98
C GLY A 64 1.08 -9.93 8.62
N TRP A 65 2.40 -9.93 8.43
CA TRP A 65 3.30 -10.85 9.13
C TRP A 65 3.29 -10.63 10.65
N GLN A 66 3.28 -9.37 11.10
CA GLN A 66 3.15 -9.03 12.52
C GLN A 66 1.82 -9.55 13.11
N ILE A 67 0.70 -9.26 12.44
CA ILE A 67 -0.64 -9.72 12.84
C ILE A 67 -0.69 -11.25 12.84
N ALA A 68 -0.14 -11.92 11.82
CA ALA A 68 -0.09 -13.37 11.76
C ALA A 68 0.69 -13.95 12.94
N GLY A 69 1.85 -13.38 13.28
CA GLY A 69 2.64 -13.78 14.45
C GLY A 69 1.88 -13.64 15.77
N ASP A 70 1.11 -12.55 15.92
CA ASP A 70 0.40 -12.25 17.17
C ASP A 70 -0.91 -13.03 17.34
N TYR A 71 -1.58 -13.39 16.24
CA TYR A 71 -2.96 -13.91 16.27
C TYR A 71 -3.15 -15.29 15.64
N ALA A 72 -2.36 -15.71 14.64
CA ALA A 72 -2.56 -17.02 14.00
C ALA A 72 -2.48 -18.20 15.00
N PRO A 73 -1.51 -18.23 15.95
CA PRO A 73 -1.46 -19.30 16.94
C PRO A 73 -2.69 -19.35 17.86
N LYS A 74 -3.30 -18.19 18.15
CA LYS A 74 -4.46 -18.08 19.04
C LYS A 74 -5.73 -18.72 18.46
N VAL A 75 -5.77 -18.89 17.14
CA VAL A 75 -6.89 -19.50 16.41
C VAL A 75 -6.50 -20.84 15.78
N GLY A 76 -5.35 -21.41 16.16
CA GLY A 76 -4.88 -22.70 15.65
C GLY A 76 -4.42 -22.68 14.19
N LEU A 77 -4.05 -21.52 13.64
CA LEU A 77 -3.56 -21.36 12.28
C LEU A 77 -2.02 -21.24 12.23
N SER A 78 -1.44 -21.70 11.12
CA SER A 78 -0.01 -21.54 10.84
C SER A 78 0.32 -20.08 10.48
N VAL A 79 1.29 -19.49 11.19
CA VAL A 79 1.82 -18.14 10.90
C VAL A 79 2.32 -18.03 9.46
N ASN A 80 3.01 -19.07 8.98
CA ASN A 80 3.56 -19.11 7.62
C ASN A 80 2.45 -19.16 6.56
N LEU A 81 1.37 -19.88 6.83
CA LEU A 81 0.22 -19.94 5.92
C LEU A 81 -0.43 -18.56 5.80
N VAL A 82 -0.76 -17.92 6.92
CA VAL A 82 -1.41 -16.61 6.94
C VAL A 82 -0.52 -15.54 6.30
N SER A 83 0.76 -15.51 6.67
CA SER A 83 1.73 -14.55 6.09
C SER A 83 1.94 -14.78 4.60
N GLY A 84 1.96 -16.04 4.15
CA GLY A 84 2.08 -16.41 2.74
C GLY A 84 0.89 -15.93 1.92
N ILE A 85 -0.33 -16.10 2.41
CA ILE A 85 -1.55 -15.59 1.75
C ILE A 85 -1.49 -14.07 1.63
N ILE A 86 -1.11 -13.37 2.70
CA ILE A 86 -0.99 -11.90 2.67
C ILE A 86 0.06 -11.45 1.66
N ALA A 87 1.20 -12.15 1.57
CA ALA A 87 2.22 -11.86 0.58
C ALA A 87 1.71 -12.05 -0.86
N LEU A 88 0.98 -13.14 -1.12
CA LEU A 88 0.39 -13.40 -2.44
C LEU A 88 -0.65 -12.35 -2.85
N VAL A 89 -1.55 -11.97 -1.93
CA VAL A 89 -2.53 -10.92 -2.18
C VAL A 89 -1.84 -9.58 -2.42
N SER A 90 -0.81 -9.25 -1.62
CA SER A 90 -0.05 -8.01 -1.79
C SER A 90 0.73 -7.97 -3.11
N LEU A 91 1.23 -9.13 -3.58
CA LEU A 91 1.87 -9.26 -4.89
C LEU A 91 0.87 -9.10 -6.04
N ALA A 92 -0.29 -9.75 -5.96
CA ALA A 92 -1.35 -9.58 -6.95
C ALA A 92 -1.80 -8.11 -7.03
N PHE A 93 -1.97 -7.47 -5.87
CA PHE A 93 -2.29 -6.05 -5.77
C PHE A 93 -1.20 -5.16 -6.38
N LEU A 94 0.08 -5.47 -6.12
CA LEU A 94 1.21 -4.77 -6.74
C LEU A 94 1.12 -4.81 -8.27
N VAL A 95 0.97 -6.01 -8.84
CA VAL A 95 0.92 -6.20 -10.30
C VAL A 95 -0.27 -5.48 -10.91
N LEU A 96 -1.47 -5.64 -10.35
CA LEU A 96 -2.69 -5.02 -10.88
C LEU A 96 -2.62 -3.49 -10.81
N GLY A 97 -2.11 -2.92 -9.71
CA GLY A 97 -1.97 -1.47 -9.63
C GLY A 97 -0.90 -0.92 -10.58
N LEU A 98 0.21 -1.64 -10.78
CA LEU A 98 1.20 -1.24 -11.78
C LEU A 98 0.63 -1.27 -13.20
N GLN A 99 -0.25 -2.21 -13.54
CA GLN A 99 -0.95 -2.21 -14.84
C GLN A 99 -1.88 -1.01 -15.06
N ILE A 100 -2.36 -0.40 -13.98
CA ILE A 100 -3.22 0.80 -14.03
C ILE A 100 -2.35 2.06 -14.11
N ILE A 101 -1.22 2.09 -13.41
CA ILE A 101 -0.39 3.29 -13.27
C ILE A 101 0.61 3.45 -14.44
N LEU A 102 1.08 2.34 -15.03
CA LEU A 102 2.01 2.33 -16.16
C LEU A 102 1.29 2.43 -17.51
#